data_AF-A0A178X9Z8-F1
#
_entry.id   AF-A0A178X9Z8-F1
#
_cell.length_a   1.000
_cell.length_b   1.000
_cell.length_c   1.000
_cell.angle_alpha   90.00
_cell.angle_beta   90.00
_cell.angle_gamma   90.00
#
_symmetry.space_group_name_H-M   'P 1'
#
loop_
_entity.id
_entity.type
_entity.pdbx_description
1 polymer ?
#
loop_
_entity_poly.entity_id
_entity_poly.type
_entity_poly.pdbx_seq_one_letter_code
_entity_poly.pdbx_strand_id
1 'polypeptide(L)'
;MNDFWYANHIEAVFITSGGGEIEDLATGEVHQLKPGTLYLLNDHDKHQVRPKTEIKCVCVFNPPVTGREVHDENGVYPLVTEDS
;
A
#
# COMPACT_ATOMS: atom_id res chain seq x y z
N MET A 1 -2.80 -13.25 3.69
CA MET A 1 -3.59 -12.28 2.92
C MET A 1 -2.80 -10.98 2.93
N ASN A 2 -2.78 -10.24 1.82
CA ASN A 2 -1.98 -9.01 1.70
C ASN A 2 -2.85 -7.83 2.10
N ASP A 3 -3.14 -7.75 3.40
CA ASP A 3 -3.90 -6.68 4.01
C ASP A 3 -2.90 -5.62 4.44
N PHE A 4 -3.03 -4.41 3.90
CA PHE A 4 -2.10 -3.33 4.16
C PHE A 4 -2.84 -2.15 4.79
N TRP A 5 -2.19 -1.54 5.77
CA TRP A 5 -2.71 -0.34 6.40
C TRP A 5 -1.59 0.58 6.86
N TYR A 6 -1.41 1.67 6.12
CA TYR A 6 -0.40 2.68 6.43
C TYR A 6 -1.03 3.83 7.22
N ALA A 7 -1.32 3.60 8.50
CA ALA A 7 -1.95 4.61 9.37
C ALA A 7 -1.14 5.91 9.51
N ASN A 8 0.17 5.86 9.23
CA ASN A 8 1.09 6.98 9.46
C ASN A 8 1.77 7.49 8.19
N HIS A 9 1.49 6.88 7.03
CA HIS A 9 2.06 7.29 5.75
C HIS A 9 0.95 7.40 4.72
N ILE A 10 1.09 8.37 3.84
CA ILE A 10 0.41 8.37 2.56
C ILE A 10 1.30 7.59 1.58
N GLU A 11 0.73 6.63 0.87
CA GLU A 11 1.42 5.88 -0.18
C GLU A 11 0.76 6.14 -1.53
N ALA A 12 1.59 6.47 -2.53
CA ALA A 12 1.20 6.45 -3.94
C ALA A 12 1.88 5.26 -4.63
N VAL A 13 1.10 4.46 -5.35
CA VAL A 13 1.59 3.25 -6.02
C VAL A 13 1.29 3.31 -7.50
N PHE A 14 2.33 3.19 -8.31
CA PHE A 14 2.25 3.14 -9.77
C PHE A 14 2.64 1.75 -10.29
N ILE A 15 1.71 1.08 -10.98
CA ILE A 15 1.91 -0.26 -11.50
C ILE A 15 2.68 -0.21 -12.82
N THR A 16 3.82 -0.89 -12.89
CA THR A 16 4.70 -0.94 -14.07
C THR A 16 4.61 -2.27 -14.83
N SER A 17 4.25 -3.36 -14.15
CA SER A 17 4.08 -4.69 -14.76
C SER A 17 3.11 -5.56 -13.95
N GLY A 18 2.52 -6.55 -14.61
CA GLY A 18 1.61 -7.52 -13.98
C GLY A 18 0.18 -6.99 -13.81
N GLY A 19 -0.64 -7.73 -13.06
CA GLY A 19 -2.00 -7.32 -12.77
C GLY A 19 -2.66 -8.08 -11.64
N GLY A 20 -3.78 -7.53 -11.19
CA GLY A 20 -4.55 -7.99 -10.05
C GLY A 20 -5.68 -7.03 -9.75
N GLU A 21 -6.05 -6.95 -8.49
CA GLU A 21 -7.05 -6.01 -8.01
C GLU A 21 -6.69 -5.51 -6.62
N ILE A 22 -7.22 -4.33 -6.28
CA ILE A 22 -7.18 -3.75 -4.95
C ILE A 22 -8.62 -3.54 -4.50
N GLU A 23 -8.90 -3.91 -3.26
CA GLU A 23 -10.18 -3.66 -2.60
C GLU A 23 -9.98 -2.66 -1.48
N ASP A 24 -10.79 -1.61 -1.47
CA ASP A 24 -10.95 -0.74 -0.31
C ASP A 24 -11.88 -1.45 0.68
N LEU A 25 -11.36 -1.76 1.87
CA LEU A 25 -12.09 -2.51 2.88
C LEU A 25 -13.13 -1.66 3.64
N ALA A 26 -13.07 -0.32 3.51
CA ALA A 26 -14.08 0.57 4.10
C ALA A 26 -15.36 0.60 3.26
N THR A 27 -15.23 0.57 1.93
CA THR A 27 -16.35 0.70 0.98
C THR A 27 -16.73 -0.63 0.30
N GLY A 28 -15.79 -1.58 0.23
CA GLY A 28 -15.90 -2.79 -0.58
C GLY A 28 -15.69 -2.55 -2.07
N GLU A 29 -15.25 -1.35 -2.50
CA GLU A 29 -14.99 -1.05 -3.91
C GLU A 29 -13.73 -1.79 -4.38
N VAL A 30 -13.80 -2.40 -5.57
CA VAL A 30 -12.71 -3.18 -6.17
C VAL A 30 -12.24 -2.52 -7.45
N HIS A 31 -10.95 -2.18 -7.51
CA HIS A 31 -10.31 -1.59 -8.68
C HIS A 31 -9.32 -2.55 -9.32
N GLN A 32 -9.25 -2.54 -10.65
CA GLN A 32 -8.30 -3.38 -11.39
C GLN A 32 -6.90 -2.74 -11.44
N LEU A 33 -5.89 -3.55 -11.13
CA LEU A 33 -4.49 -3.19 -11.24
C LEU A 33 -3.92 -3.74 -12.55
N LYS A 34 -3.34 -2.85 -13.35
CA LYS A 34 -2.65 -3.16 -14.62
C LYS A 34 -1.56 -2.12 -14.87
N PRO A 35 -0.63 -2.34 -15.81
CA PRO A 35 0.41 -1.35 -16.12
C PRO A 35 -0.22 0.01 -16.48
N GLY A 36 0.26 1.07 -15.84
CA GLY A 36 -0.30 2.42 -15.97
C GLY A 36 -1.34 2.79 -14.91
N THR A 37 -1.86 1.84 -14.11
CA THR A 37 -2.71 2.16 -12.96
C THR A 37 -1.90 2.89 -11.89
N LEU A 38 -2.46 3.98 -11.36
CA LEU A 38 -1.97 4.68 -10.18
C LEU A 38 -3.10 4.71 -9.15
N TYR A 39 -2.78 4.38 -7.90
CA TYR A 39 -3.68 4.61 -6.77
C TYR A 39 -2.94 5.35 -5.65
N LEU A 40 -3.70 6.08 -4.85
CA LEU A 40 -3.24 6.91 -3.75
C LEU A 40 -4.04 6.54 -2.51
N LEU A 41 -3.35 6.27 -1.41
CA LEU A 41 -3.93 5.93 -0.11
C LEU A 41 -3.85 7.15 0.81
N ASN A 42 -4.56 8.23 0.45
CA ASN A 42 -4.49 9.51 1.17
C ASN A 42 -5.30 9.53 2.47
N ASP A 43 -6.32 8.68 2.60
CA ASP A 43 -7.20 8.67 3.78
C ASP A 43 -6.83 7.53 4.74
N HIS A 44 -5.59 7.01 4.63
CA HIS A 44 -5.08 5.87 5.38
C HIS A 44 -5.95 4.62 5.21
N ASP A 45 -6.40 4.41 3.98
CA ASP A 45 -7.38 3.39 3.62
C ASP A 45 -6.85 1.98 3.88
N LYS A 46 -7.62 1.21 4.65
CA LYS A 46 -7.38 -0.23 4.77
C LYS A 46 -7.74 -0.87 3.45
N HIS A 47 -6.79 -1.58 2.86
CA HIS A 47 -7.01 -2.16 1.55
C HIS A 47 -6.38 -3.55 1.47
N GLN A 48 -6.92 -4.36 0.56
CA GLN A 48 -6.40 -5.67 0.25
C GLN A 48 -5.96 -5.72 -1.21
N VAL A 49 -4.70 -6.10 -1.46
CA VAL A 49 -4.19 -6.33 -2.81
C VAL A 49 -4.24 -7.82 -3.13
N ARG A 50 -4.88 -8.18 -4.25
CA ARG A 50 -4.97 -9.55 -4.76
C ARG A 50 -4.29 -9.65 -6.13
N PRO A 51 -2.99 -9.96 -6.18
CA PRO A 51 -2.27 -10.15 -7.44
C PRO A 51 -2.79 -11.38 -8.18
N LYS A 52 -3.06 -11.25 -9.49
CA LYS A 52 -3.33 -12.36 -10.41
C LYS A 52 -2.05 -12.86 -11.06
N THR A 53 -1.06 -11.98 -11.22
CA THR A 53 0.30 -12.28 -11.65
C THR A 53 1.30 -11.56 -10.74
N GLU A 54 2.61 -11.79 -10.92
CA GLU A 54 3.62 -10.94 -10.29
C GLU A 54 3.40 -9.47 -10.69
N ILE A 55 3.16 -8.61 -9.71
CA ILE A 55 3.01 -7.17 -9.89
C ILE A 55 4.36 -6.51 -9.60
N LYS A 56 4.80 -5.63 -10.50
CA LYS A 56 5.91 -4.70 -10.23
C LYS A 56 5.35 -3.30 -10.20
N CYS A 57 5.81 -2.52 -9.24
CA CYS A 57 5.30 -1.17 -9.00
C CYS A 57 6.41 -0.25 -8.47
N VAL A 58 6.13 1.04 -8.55
CA VAL A 58 6.91 2.10 -7.90
C VAL A 58 6.03 2.68 -6.80
N CYS A 59 6.52 2.63 -5.56
CA CYS A 59 5.84 3.17 -4.39
C CYS A 59 6.54 4.45 -3.92
N VAL A 60 5.75 5.45 -3.51
CA VAL A 60 6.24 6.68 -2.89
C VAL A 60 5.51 6.86 -1.57
N PHE A 61 6.27 6.99 -0.48
CA PHE A 61 5.74 7.15 0.87
C PHE A 61 6.01 8.56 1.40
N ASN A 62 5.05 9.11 2.14
CA ASN A 62 5.19 10.35 2.90
C ASN A 62 4.53 10.21 4.29
N PRO A 63 5.28 10.35 5.41
CA PRO A 63 6.74 10.56 5.49
C PRO A 63 7.57 9.42 4.88
N PRO A 64 8.88 9.58 4.65
CA PRO A 64 9.72 8.51 4.11
C PRO A 64 9.72 7.28 5.02
N VAL A 65 9.79 6.10 4.41
CA VAL A 65 10.02 4.85 5.17
C VAL A 65 11.38 4.89 5.85
N THR A 66 11.46 4.34 7.06
CA THR A 66 12.66 4.41 7.91
C THR A 66 13.53 3.15 7.85
N GLY A 67 13.07 2.09 7.19
CA GLY A 67 13.75 0.79 7.11
C GLY A 67 13.74 -0.01 8.42
N ARG A 68 13.25 0.59 9.52
CA ARG A 68 12.91 -0.10 10.77
C ARG A 68 11.46 -0.59 10.78
N GLU A 69 10.69 -0.15 9.80
CA GLU A 69 9.31 -0.53 9.68
C GLU A 69 9.26 -1.89 8.95
N VAL A 70 8.79 -2.89 9.68
CA VAL A 70 8.55 -4.24 9.16
C VAL A 70 7.04 -4.38 9.11
N HIS A 71 6.48 -4.91 8.02
CA HIS A 71 5.08 -5.31 8.02
C HIS A 71 4.89 -6.30 9.15
N ASP A 72 4.18 -5.87 10.19
CA ASP A 72 3.73 -6.78 11.23
C ASP A 72 2.59 -7.66 10.71
N GLU A 73 2.06 -8.53 11.56
CA GLU A 73 0.95 -9.41 11.24
C GLU A 73 -0.34 -8.69 10.76
N ASN A 74 -0.40 -7.35 10.87
CA ASN A 74 -1.50 -6.51 10.42
C ASN A 74 -1.11 -5.59 9.23
N GLY A 75 0.09 -5.74 8.67
CA GLY A 75 0.55 -4.98 7.50
C GLY A 75 0.84 -3.50 7.78
N VAL A 76 1.17 -3.14 9.03
CA VAL A 76 1.39 -1.74 9.46
C VAL A 76 2.88 -1.40 9.52
N TYR A 77 3.20 -0.14 9.23
CA TYR A 77 4.48 0.50 9.57
C TYR A 77 4.29 1.43 10.79
N PRO A 78 4.75 1.05 11.98
CA PRO A 78 4.66 1.91 13.17
C PRO A 78 5.67 3.07 13.07
N LEU A 79 5.22 4.28 13.44
CA LEU A 79 6.09 5.46 13.54
C LEU A 79 7.24 5.19 14.51
N VAL A 80 8.47 5.25 14.00
CA VAL A 80 9.68 5.30 14.85
C VAL A 80 10.13 6.75 14.94
N THR A 81 9.98 7.36 16.11
CA THR A 81 10.51 8.69 16.40
C THR A 81 11.99 8.56 16.80
N GLU A 82 12.87 9.44 16.28
CA GLU A 82 14.22 9.58 16.82
C GLU A 82 14.18 10.38 18.13
N ASP A 83 14.89 9.90 19.15
CA ASP A 83 15.17 10.69 20.35
C ASP A 83 16.11 11.84 19.96
N SER A 84 15.70 13.07 20.28
CA SER A 84 16.46 14.31 20.04
C SER A 84 17.66 14.46 20.98
#